data_AF-A0A0V0Y0V1-F1
#
_entry.id   AF-A0A0V0Y0V1-F1
#
_cell.length_a   1.000
_cell.length_b   1.000
_cell.length_c   1.000
_cell.angle_alpha   90.00
_cell.angle_beta   90.00
_cell.angle_gamma   90.00
#
_symmetry.space_group_name_H-M   'P 1'
#
loop_
_entity.id
_entity.type
_entity.pdbx_description
1 polymer ?
#
loop_
_entity_poly.entity_id
_entity_poly.type
_entity_poly.pdbx_seq_one_letter_code
_entity_poly.pdbx_strand_id
1 'polypeptide(L)'
;MSLVLPERFIHILRVMNTNIDGNAKVPYALTAIKGVGRRFSHAVCRKADISIHKRAGELTAEETDKLINVMTNPKQYKIPDWFLNRRRDIKDGTTTQVLSTILDSKLREDLERLKKIRAHRGLRHYWGQFACERPAHEDYWQKGPHCRCVEEKVISYL
;
A
#
# COMPACT_ATOMS: atom_id res chain seq x y z
N MET A 1 -26.91 1.78 -7.93
CA MET A 1 -26.49 2.72 -8.98
C MET A 1 -27.56 3.80 -8.99
N SER A 2 -27.26 5.04 -8.62
CA SER A 2 -28.23 6.13 -8.74
C SER A 2 -28.27 6.59 -10.20
N LEU A 3 -29.47 6.87 -10.70
CA LEU A 3 -29.70 7.40 -12.05
C LEU A 3 -29.35 8.90 -12.14
N VAL A 4 -29.25 9.57 -10.99
CA VAL A 4 -28.96 11.00 -10.88
C VAL A 4 -27.62 11.17 -10.17
N LEU A 5 -26.74 12.00 -10.75
CA LEU A 5 -25.50 12.45 -10.11
C LEU A 5 -25.87 13.31 -8.89
N PRO A 6 -25.32 13.02 -7.70
CA PRO A 6 -25.57 13.88 -6.55
C PRO A 6 -25.01 15.28 -6.79
N GLU A 7 -25.71 16.32 -6.33
CA GLU A 7 -25.34 17.73 -6.53
C GLU A 7 -23.96 18.08 -5.96
N ARG A 8 -23.46 17.29 -5.00
CA ARG A 8 -22.14 17.44 -4.39
C ARG A 8 -21.28 16.22 -4.72
N PHE A 9 -20.74 16.19 -5.93
CA PHE A 9 -19.79 15.17 -6.35
C PHE A 9 -18.36 15.70 -6.23
N ILE A 10 -17.52 14.97 -5.50
CA ILE A 10 -16.09 15.32 -5.37
C ILE A 10 -15.30 14.47 -6.37
N HIS A 11 -14.80 15.11 -7.43
CA HIS A 11 -14.01 14.41 -8.45
C HIS A 11 -12.65 13.95 -7.96
N ILE A 12 -12.01 14.71 -7.05
CA ILE A 12 -10.68 14.40 -6.52
C ILE A 12 -10.74 14.46 -5.01
N LEU A 13 -10.47 13.32 -4.37
CA LEU A 13 -10.39 13.20 -2.92
C LEU A 13 -8.93 13.06 -2.52
N ARG A 14 -8.51 13.77 -1.46
CA ARG A 14 -7.17 13.60 -0.91
C ARG A 14 -7.23 12.81 0.39
N VAL A 15 -6.68 11.60 0.36
CA VAL A 15 -6.68 10.68 1.50
C VAL A 15 -5.27 10.16 1.71
N MET A 16 -4.77 10.23 2.95
CA MET A 16 -3.44 9.75 3.34
C MET A 16 -2.31 10.18 2.40
N ASN A 17 -2.22 11.49 2.11
CA ASN A 17 -1.22 12.11 1.23
C ASN A 17 -1.27 11.69 -0.24
N THR A 18 -2.32 10.98 -0.68
CA THR A 18 -2.51 10.57 -2.08
C THR A 18 -3.79 11.15 -2.66
N ASN A 19 -3.78 11.37 -3.97
CA ASN A 19 -4.95 11.80 -4.72
C ASN A 19 -5.73 10.56 -5.19
N ILE A 20 -7.00 10.49 -4.84
CA ILE A 20 -7.92 9.41 -5.18
C ILE A 20 -8.93 9.94 -6.22
N ASP A 21 -9.18 9.12 -7.24
CA ASP A 21 -10.19 9.41 -8.26
C ASP A 21 -11.60 9.11 -7.74
N GLY A 22 -12.47 10.13 -7.76
CA GLY A 22 -13.86 10.07 -7.32
C GLY A 22 -14.76 9.25 -8.27
N ASN A 23 -14.36 9.08 -9.53
CA ASN A 23 -15.16 8.33 -10.52
C ASN A 23 -15.10 6.82 -10.28
N ALA A 24 -14.01 6.32 -9.74
CA ALA A 24 -13.85 4.91 -9.43
C ALA A 24 -14.75 4.48 -8.25
N LYS A 25 -15.12 3.19 -8.20
CA LYS A 25 -15.80 2.64 -7.01
C LYS A 25 -14.85 2.68 -5.83
N VAL A 26 -15.38 2.91 -4.63
CA VAL A 26 -14.62 3.03 -3.37
C VAL A 26 -13.50 1.99 -3.21
N PRO A 27 -13.73 0.66 -3.34
CA PRO A 27 -12.66 -0.32 -3.08
C PRO A 27 -11.48 -0.21 -4.05
N TYR A 28 -11.72 0.22 -5.30
CA TYR A 28 -10.68 0.39 -6.32
C TYR A 28 -9.99 1.74 -6.17
N ALA A 29 -10.75 2.79 -5.85
CA ALA A 29 -10.23 4.11 -5.60
C ALA A 29 -9.18 4.11 -4.46
N LEU A 30 -9.47 3.36 -3.39
CA LEU A 30 -8.56 3.20 -2.25
C LEU A 30 -7.24 2.49 -2.58
N THR A 31 -7.13 1.76 -3.70
CA THR A 31 -5.88 1.08 -4.09
C THR A 31 -4.79 2.03 -4.60
N ALA A 32 -5.12 3.30 -4.83
CA ALA A 32 -4.11 4.33 -5.10
C ALA A 32 -3.17 4.56 -3.91
N ILE A 33 -3.62 4.21 -2.69
CA ILE A 33 -2.80 4.33 -1.48
C ILE A 33 -1.80 3.17 -1.42
N LYS A 34 -0.51 3.49 -1.35
CA LYS A 34 0.54 2.48 -1.12
C LYS A 34 0.27 1.71 0.18
N GLY A 35 0.33 0.38 0.10
CA GLY A 35 0.03 -0.51 1.23
C GLY A 35 -1.43 -0.97 1.30
N VAL A 36 -2.32 -0.42 0.46
CA VAL A 36 -3.72 -0.86 0.34
C VAL A 36 -3.93 -1.60 -0.99
N GLY A 37 -4.25 -2.89 -0.91
CA GLY A 37 -4.60 -3.70 -2.07
C GLY A 37 -6.11 -3.93 -2.20
N ARG A 38 -6.56 -4.44 -3.35
CA ARG A 38 -7.99 -4.71 -3.62
C ARG A 38 -8.68 -5.50 -2.49
N ARG A 39 -8.04 -6.57 -2.01
CA ARG A 39 -8.59 -7.41 -0.93
C ARG A 39 -8.70 -6.65 0.40
N PHE A 40 -7.70 -5.82 0.71
CA PHE A 40 -7.69 -5.02 1.93
C PHE A 40 -8.78 -3.93 1.87
N SER A 41 -8.89 -3.22 0.75
CA SER A 41 -9.96 -2.23 0.54
C SER A 41 -11.35 -2.84 0.72
N HIS A 42 -11.60 -4.03 0.16
CA HIS A 42 -12.88 -4.72 0.35
C HIS A 42 -13.16 -5.08 1.81
N ALA A 43 -12.14 -5.52 2.56
CA ALA A 43 -12.29 -5.81 3.98
C ALA A 43 -12.60 -4.55 4.78
N VAL A 44 -11.89 -3.44 4.50
CA VAL A 44 -12.10 -2.15 5.15
C VAL A 44 -13.50 -1.60 4.87
N CYS A 45 -13.96 -1.59 3.62
CA CYS A 45 -15.31 -1.11 3.28
C CYS A 45 -16.40 -1.93 3.99
N ARG A 46 -16.22 -3.25 4.13
CA ARG A 46 -17.14 -4.12 4.87
C ARG A 46 -17.12 -3.87 6.39
N LYS A 47 -16.00 -3.38 6.94
CA LYS A 47 -15.88 -3.07 8.37
C LYS A 47 -16.30 -1.64 8.71
N ALA A 48 -16.23 -0.73 7.74
CA ALA A 48 -16.72 0.63 7.86
C ALA A 48 -18.20 0.77 7.47
N ASP A 49 -18.89 -0.34 7.16
CA ASP A 49 -20.29 -0.39 6.72
C ASP A 49 -20.60 0.49 5.50
N ILE A 50 -19.63 0.63 4.59
CA ILE A 50 -19.78 1.40 3.34
C ILE A 50 -20.05 0.45 2.18
N SER A 51 -21.07 0.78 1.39
CA SER A 51 -21.42 -0.01 0.20
C SER A 51 -20.31 -0.01 -0.83
N ILE A 52 -19.97 -1.21 -1.30
CA ILE A 52 -18.92 -1.50 -2.29
C ILE A 52 -19.26 -0.91 -3.68
N HIS A 53 -20.56 -0.69 -3.93
CA HIS A 53 -21.06 -0.22 -5.22
C HIS A 53 -21.11 1.30 -5.33
N LYS A 54 -20.93 2.03 -4.23
CA LYS A 54 -20.83 3.49 -4.22
C LYS A 54 -19.58 3.94 -4.99
N ARG A 55 -19.64 5.13 -5.57
CA ARG A 55 -18.45 5.80 -6.12
C ARG A 55 -17.71 6.55 -5.01
N ALA A 56 -16.40 6.71 -5.17
CA ALA A 56 -15.59 7.42 -4.18
C ALA A 56 -16.03 8.88 -4.03
N GLY A 57 -16.40 9.55 -5.13
CA GLY A 57 -16.84 10.95 -5.12
C GLY A 57 -18.21 11.19 -4.49
N GLU A 58 -18.94 10.13 -4.14
CA GLU A 58 -20.22 10.19 -3.42
C GLU A 58 -20.03 10.09 -1.88
N LEU A 59 -18.81 9.85 -1.41
CA LEU A 59 -18.52 9.69 0.02
C LEU A 59 -18.65 11.03 0.76
N THR A 60 -19.26 10.97 1.94
CA THR A 60 -19.23 12.11 2.87
C THR A 60 -17.89 12.18 3.60
N ALA A 61 -17.56 13.34 4.17
CA ALA A 61 -16.36 13.51 4.98
C ALA A 61 -16.32 12.52 6.16
N GLU A 62 -17.45 12.31 6.82
CA GLU A 62 -17.58 11.35 7.94
C GLU A 62 -17.31 9.90 7.53
N GLU A 63 -17.81 9.47 6.37
CA GLU A 63 -17.53 8.13 5.83
C GLU A 63 -16.04 7.99 5.50
N THR A 64 -15.41 9.06 5.02
CA THR A 64 -13.98 9.11 4.70
C THR A 64 -13.12 8.98 5.97
N ASP A 65 -13.47 9.69 7.04
CA ASP A 65 -12.75 9.61 8.31
C ASP A 65 -12.91 8.22 8.96
N LYS A 66 -14.09 7.62 8.86
CA LYS A 66 -14.31 6.22 9.28
C LYS A 66 -13.40 5.25 8.52
N LEU A 67 -13.26 5.41 7.20
CA LEU A 67 -12.33 4.61 6.40
C LEU A 67 -10.89 4.78 6.88
N ILE A 68 -10.45 6.01 7.11
CA ILE A 68 -9.10 6.31 7.59
C ILE A 68 -8.86 5.63 8.95
N ASN A 69 -9.81 5.72 9.88
CA ASN A 69 -9.70 5.11 11.21
C ASN A 69 -9.62 3.58 11.15
N VAL A 70 -10.40 2.94 10.29
CA VAL A 70 -10.32 1.47 10.10
C VAL A 70 -8.99 1.06 9.47
N MET A 71 -8.45 1.88 8.56
CA MET A 71 -7.18 1.61 7.91
C MET A 71 -5.98 1.77 8.85
N THR A 72 -5.97 2.80 9.70
CA THR A 72 -4.88 3.05 10.65
C THR A 72 -4.87 2.05 11.78
N ASN A 73 -6.05 1.64 12.28
CA ASN A 73 -6.18 0.76 13.44
C ASN A 73 -6.93 -0.56 13.13
N PRO A 74 -6.48 -1.38 12.17
CA PRO A 74 -7.24 -2.54 11.68
C PRO A 74 -7.52 -3.60 12.76
N LYS A 75 -6.63 -3.71 13.77
CA LYS A 75 -6.78 -4.66 14.89
C LYS A 75 -8.01 -4.40 15.75
N GLN A 76 -8.33 -3.12 15.98
CA GLN A 76 -9.50 -2.73 16.77
C GLN A 76 -10.81 -3.12 16.07
N TYR A 77 -10.81 -3.13 14.74
CA TYR A 77 -11.97 -3.49 13.91
C TYR A 77 -12.07 -4.98 13.58
N LYS A 78 -11.44 -5.84 14.39
CA LYS A 78 -11.48 -7.31 14.26
C LYS A 78 -10.95 -7.82 12.91
N ILE A 79 -9.91 -7.19 12.36
CA ILE A 79 -9.16 -7.73 11.22
C ILE A 79 -8.06 -8.64 11.77
N PRO A 80 -7.93 -9.88 11.29
CA PRO A 80 -7.00 -10.84 11.88
C PRO A 80 -5.54 -10.54 11.53
N ASP A 81 -4.63 -10.87 12.45
CA ASP A 81 -3.20 -10.55 12.36
C ASP A 81 -2.49 -11.07 11.10
N TRP A 82 -2.92 -12.22 10.58
CA TRP A 82 -2.35 -12.79 9.36
C TRP A 82 -2.63 -11.97 8.09
N PHE A 83 -3.61 -11.07 8.14
CA PHE A 83 -4.04 -10.25 7.01
C PHE A 83 -3.24 -8.95 6.86
N LEU A 84 -2.53 -8.51 7.90
CA LEU A 84 -1.76 -7.27 7.89
C LEU A 84 -0.44 -7.44 7.14
N ASN A 85 0.05 -6.35 6.56
CA ASN A 85 1.25 -6.35 5.73
C ASN A 85 2.56 -6.50 6.52
N ARG A 86 2.67 -5.89 7.71
CA ARG A 86 3.87 -5.96 8.56
C ARG A 86 3.54 -6.75 9.82
N ARG A 87 3.84 -8.05 9.78
CA ARG A 87 3.64 -8.97 10.90
C ARG A 87 4.94 -9.13 11.66
N ARG A 88 4.87 -9.02 13.00
CA ARG A 88 6.01 -9.15 13.92
C ARG A 88 7.22 -8.32 13.46
N ASP A 89 7.13 -7.00 13.63
CA ASP A 89 8.27 -6.12 13.30
C ASP A 89 9.52 -6.51 14.11
N ILE A 90 10.70 -6.41 13.52
CA ILE A 90 11.97 -6.85 14.14
C ILE A 90 12.35 -5.94 15.31
N LYS A 91 11.95 -4.67 15.26
CA LYS A 91 12.22 -3.67 16.31
C LYS A 91 11.21 -3.79 17.45
N ASP A 92 9.93 -3.62 17.11
CA ASP A 92 8.88 -3.41 18.09
C ASP A 92 8.09 -4.69 18.42
N GLY A 93 8.29 -5.78 17.66
CA GLY A 93 7.54 -7.03 17.80
C GLY A 93 6.06 -6.95 17.42
N THR A 94 5.53 -5.74 17.19
CA THR A 94 4.12 -5.49 16.91
C THR A 94 3.76 -5.88 15.47
N THR A 95 2.52 -6.34 15.30
CA THR A 95 1.90 -6.55 13.98
C THR A 95 1.04 -5.34 13.65
N THR A 96 1.33 -4.66 12.54
CA THR A 96 0.67 -3.41 12.15
C THR A 96 0.42 -3.37 10.64
N GLN A 97 -0.52 -2.52 10.23
CA GLN A 97 -0.72 -2.21 8.82
C GLN A 97 -0.01 -0.90 8.54
N VAL A 98 1.04 -0.96 7.72
CA VAL A 98 1.80 0.22 7.34
C VAL A 98 1.23 0.80 6.04
N LEU A 99 1.00 2.11 6.01
CA LEU A 99 0.34 2.80 4.90
C LEU A 99 1.20 3.94 4.35
N SER A 100 0.94 4.29 3.09
CA SER A 100 1.48 5.46 2.38
C SER A 100 2.99 5.64 2.56
N THR A 101 3.43 6.78 3.10
CA THR A 101 4.85 7.16 3.24
C THR A 101 5.57 6.33 4.30
N ILE A 102 4.86 5.84 5.31
CA ILE A 102 5.45 5.05 6.40
C ILE A 102 5.96 3.71 5.83
N LEU A 103 5.29 3.17 4.81
CA LEU A 103 5.69 1.92 4.15
C LEU A 103 7.05 2.08 3.48
N ASP A 104 7.24 3.18 2.76
CA ASP A 104 8.49 3.48 2.06
C ASP A 104 9.64 3.68 3.07
N SER A 105 9.41 4.40 4.17
CA SER A 105 10.40 4.59 5.23
C SER A 105 10.81 3.27 5.88
N LYS A 106 9.84 2.42 6.23
CA LYS A 106 10.10 1.12 6.84
C LYS A 106 10.86 0.18 5.90
N LEU A 107 10.56 0.19 4.60
CA LEU A 107 11.29 -0.58 3.59
C LEU A 107 12.75 -0.12 3.45
N ARG A 108 13.00 1.19 3.53
CA ARG A 108 14.37 1.75 3.53
C ARG A 108 15.16 1.29 4.75
N GLU A 109 14.58 1.39 5.95
CA GLU A 109 15.21 0.93 7.20
C GLU A 109 15.57 -0.56 7.13
N ASP A 110 14.69 -1.40 6.57
CA ASP A 110 14.94 -2.83 6.40
C ASP A 110 16.12 -3.10 5.45
N LEU A 111 16.21 -2.37 4.34
CA LEU A 111 17.31 -2.50 3.38
C LEU A 111 18.65 -2.00 3.96
N GLU A 112 18.64 -0.87 4.66
CA GLU A 112 19.83 -0.34 5.34
C GLU A 112 20.35 -1.29 6.40
N ARG A 113 19.44 -1.91 7.17
CA ARG A 113 19.82 -2.94 8.14
C ARG A 113 20.51 -4.12 7.47
N LEU A 114 19.98 -4.62 6.35
CA LEU A 114 20.60 -5.72 5.60
C LEU A 114 21.97 -5.33 5.02
N LYS A 115 22.14 -4.09 4.57
CA LYS A 115 23.42 -3.55 4.11
C LYS A 115 24.45 -3.50 5.25
N LYS A 116 24.06 -3.02 6.44
CA LYS A 116 24.94 -2.94 7.62
C LYS A 116 25.40 -4.32 8.09
N ILE A 117 24.51 -5.32 8.09
CA ILE A 117 24.85 -6.71 8.45
C ILE A 117 25.71 -7.40 7.37
N ARG A 118 25.79 -6.85 6.16
CA ARG A 118 26.42 -7.45 4.98
C ARG A 118 25.84 -8.82 4.60
N ALA A 119 24.52 -8.97 4.76
CA ALA A 119 23.83 -10.17 4.29
C ALA A 119 23.84 -10.24 2.76
N HIS A 120 23.97 -11.44 2.17
CA HIS A 120 23.98 -11.65 0.71
C HIS A 120 22.82 -10.94 -0.01
N ARG A 121 21.61 -11.04 0.54
CA ARG A 121 20.41 -10.33 0.04
C ARG A 121 20.57 -8.80 0.07
N GLY A 122 21.16 -8.26 1.14
CA GLY A 122 21.41 -6.83 1.29
C GLY A 122 22.44 -6.30 0.31
N LEU A 123 23.50 -7.07 0.05
CA LEU A 123 24.53 -6.74 -0.93
C LEU A 123 23.98 -6.78 -2.37
N ARG A 124 23.14 -7.77 -2.72
CA ARG A 124 22.46 -7.79 -4.02
C ARG A 124 21.55 -6.59 -4.25
N HIS A 125 20.80 -6.19 -3.22
CA HIS A 125 20.00 -4.96 -3.28
C HIS A 125 20.85 -3.69 -3.39
N TYR A 126 22.09 -3.69 -2.88
CA TYR A 126 23.03 -2.58 -3.05
C TYR A 126 23.57 -2.52 -4.49
N TRP A 127 23.90 -3.66 -5.09
CA TRP A 127 24.41 -3.76 -6.46
C TRP A 127 23.32 -3.71 -7.54
N GLY A 128 22.04 -3.53 -7.18
CA GLY A 128 20.94 -3.50 -8.15
C GLY A 128 20.63 -4.85 -8.80
N GLN A 129 21.02 -5.96 -8.18
CA GLN A 129 20.76 -7.31 -8.66
C GLN A 129 19.47 -7.90 -8.06
N PHE A 130 18.88 -8.88 -8.75
CA PHE A 130 17.74 -9.63 -8.20
C PHE A 130 18.14 -10.33 -6.91
N ALA A 131 17.39 -10.03 -5.85
CA ALA A 131 17.66 -10.52 -4.50
C ALA A 131 17.21 -11.98 -4.27
N CYS A 132 16.26 -12.47 -5.07
CA CYS A 132 15.91 -13.89 -5.11
C CYS A 132 16.85 -14.63 -6.07
N GLU A 133 17.29 -15.82 -5.66
CA GLU A 133 18.06 -16.72 -6.52
C GLU A 133 17.16 -17.20 -7.66
N ARG A 134 17.24 -16.51 -8.79
CA ARG A 134 16.76 -17.02 -10.07
C ARG A 134 17.96 -17.59 -10.83
N PRO A 135 17.80 -18.71 -11.57
CA PRO A 135 18.83 -19.15 -12.48
C PRO A 135 19.10 -17.99 -13.44
N ALA A 136 20.36 -17.56 -13.49
CA ALA A 136 20.70 -16.37 -14.26
C ALA A 136 20.39 -16.61 -15.75
N HIS A 137 20.60 -17.83 -16.25
CA HIS A 137 20.93 -18.16 -17.65
C HIS A 137 20.05 -17.63 -18.81
N GLU A 138 18.77 -17.27 -18.65
CA GLU A 138 17.90 -16.99 -19.82
C GLU A 138 17.07 -15.69 -19.84
N ASP A 139 17.05 -14.88 -18.78
CA ASP A 139 16.08 -13.77 -18.66
C ASP A 139 16.60 -12.36 -19.06
N TYR A 140 17.76 -12.25 -19.73
CA TYR A 140 18.54 -11.00 -19.71
C TYR A 140 18.17 -9.88 -20.70
N TRP A 141 17.18 -10.02 -21.59
CA TRP A 141 17.06 -9.07 -22.71
C TRP A 141 15.69 -8.47 -23.04
N GLN A 142 14.66 -8.55 -22.18
CA GLN A 142 13.37 -7.93 -22.55
C GLN A 142 12.59 -7.10 -21.53
N LYS A 143 12.97 -6.96 -20.25
CA LYS A 143 12.30 -5.98 -19.36
C LYS A 143 13.34 -5.32 -18.46
N GLY A 144 13.36 -3.98 -18.47
CA GLY A 144 14.41 -3.10 -17.93
C GLY A 144 14.76 -3.28 -16.43
N PRO A 145 15.54 -2.36 -15.84
CA PRO A 145 16.18 -2.51 -14.51
C PRO A 145 15.20 -2.41 -13.34
N HIS A 146 13.94 -2.84 -13.51
CA HIS A 146 12.97 -2.91 -12.44
C HIS A 146 13.27 -4.10 -11.53
N CYS A 147 14.20 -3.89 -10.61
CA CYS A 147 14.20 -4.57 -9.33
C CYS A 147 12.80 -4.41 -8.73
N ARG A 148 12.01 -5.49 -8.74
CA ARG A 148 10.58 -5.54 -8.37
C ARG A 148 10.25 -5.09 -6.92
N CYS A 149 11.24 -4.55 -6.19
CA CYS A 149 11.14 -4.13 -4.81
C CYS A 149 11.09 -2.61 -4.58
N VAL A 150 11.29 -1.77 -5.58
CA VAL A 150 11.29 -0.31 -5.37
C VAL A 150 10.80 0.36 -6.65
N GLU A 151 9.78 1.23 -6.58
CA GLU A 151 9.64 2.27 -7.60
C GLU A 151 11.02 2.93 -7.76
N GLU A 152 11.58 2.92 -8.97
CA GLU A 152 12.96 3.35 -9.30
C GLU A 152 13.40 4.72 -8.76
N LYS A 153 12.49 5.51 -8.18
CA LYS A 153 12.75 6.85 -7.67
C LYS A 153 13.51 6.93 -6.34
N VAL A 154 13.77 5.81 -5.66
CA VAL A 154 14.58 5.82 -4.42
C VAL A 154 16.06 5.57 -4.70
N ILE A 155 16.41 5.00 -5.85
CA ILE A 155 17.81 4.68 -6.21
C ILE A 155 18.47 5.85 -6.95
N SER A 156 17.71 6.80 -7.51
CA SER A 156 18.25 7.93 -8.29
C SER A 156 18.79 9.11 -7.46
N TYR A 157 18.82 9.02 -6.13
CA TYR A 157 19.31 10.09 -5.23
C TYR A 157 20.38 9.59 -4.24
N LEU A 158 21.15 8.58 -4.63
CA LEU A 158 22.44 8.18 -4.03
C LEU A 158 23.37 7.74 -5.16
#